data_AF-A0A258BJB1-F1
#
_entry.id   AF-A0A258BJB1-F1
#
_cell.length_a   1.000
_cell.length_b   1.000
_cell.length_c   1.000
_cell.angle_alpha   90.00
_cell.angle_beta   90.00
_cell.angle_gamma   90.00
#
_symmetry.space_group_name_H-M   'P 1'
#
loop_
_entity.id
_entity.type
_entity.pdbx_description
1 polymer ?
#
loop_
_entity_poly.entity_id
_entity_poly.type
_entity_poly.pdbx_seq_one_letter_code
_entity_poly.pdbx_strand_id
1 'polypeptide(L)'
;MDWIWENADKIGGLGGAISSIIALIAVVFAVQQIKVSRSTAHEINAIQVYQEYLKACVERPKLGCWEIFAQYYEYEAPAELFDSDEYDENVEAYLWFVSQMLQMCELVLASPHSKELEMSLKVQIGWHKETIIELWERKSWAESYSKKLRELVAEEIQSLKKFAK
;
A
#
# COMPACT_ATOMS: atom_id res chain seq x y z
N MET A 1 -64.59 10.08 23.62
CA MET A 1 -63.39 9.21 23.51
C MET A 1 -63.38 8.39 22.22
N ASP A 2 -64.45 8.40 21.43
CA ASP A 2 -64.59 7.55 20.23
C ASP A 2 -63.72 7.97 19.04
N TRP A 3 -63.33 9.25 18.96
CA TRP A 3 -62.45 9.77 17.91
C TRP A 3 -61.05 9.15 17.89
N ILE A 4 -60.52 8.75 19.05
CA ILE A 4 -59.22 8.09 19.17
C ILE A 4 -59.30 6.67 18.60
N TRP A 5 -60.40 5.97 18.84
CA TRP A 5 -60.63 4.61 18.36
C TRP A 5 -60.96 4.57 16.87
N GLU A 6 -61.71 5.55 16.34
CA GLU A 6 -61.97 5.67 14.89
C GLU A 6 -60.73 6.03 14.06
N ASN A 7 -59.73 6.69 14.65
CA ASN A 7 -58.48 7.04 13.97
C ASN A 7 -57.29 6.18 14.40
N ALA A 8 -57.49 5.19 15.29
CA ALA A 8 -56.45 4.30 15.78
C ALA A 8 -55.73 3.56 14.64
N ASP A 9 -56.47 3.08 13.65
CA ASP A 9 -55.90 2.40 12.47
C ASP A 9 -55.10 3.35 11.57
N LYS A 10 -55.52 4.61 11.47
CA LYS A 10 -54.79 5.65 10.71
C LYS A 10 -53.51 6.08 11.43
N ILE A 11 -53.56 6.21 12.76
CA ILE A 11 -52.41 6.54 13.60
C ILE A 11 -51.40 5.37 13.61
N GLY A 12 -51.88 4.12 13.70
CA GLY A 12 -51.06 2.92 13.59
C GLY A 12 -50.40 2.78 12.21
N GLY A 13 -51.15 3.04 11.13
CA GLY A 13 -50.63 3.06 9.76
C GLY A 13 -49.58 4.16 9.52
N LEU A 14 -49.80 5.36 10.07
CA LEU A 14 -48.81 6.45 10.02
C LEU A 14 -47.55 6.11 10.83
N GLY A 15 -47.70 5.50 12.01
CA GLY A 15 -46.58 5.01 12.82
C GLY A 15 -45.73 3.97 12.08
N GLY A 16 -46.36 3.00 11.43
CA GLY A 16 -45.69 1.97 10.62
C GLY A 16 -44.98 2.53 9.38
N ALA A 17 -45.58 3.53 8.73
CA ALA A 17 -44.96 4.22 7.60
C ALA A 17 -43.71 5.02 8.04
N ILE A 18 -43.81 5.76 9.16
CA ILE A 18 -42.69 6.51 9.73
C ILE A 18 -41.56 5.56 10.15
N SER A 19 -41.87 4.46 10.84
CA SER A 19 -40.85 3.48 11.25
C SER A 19 -40.16 2.83 10.06
N SER A 20 -40.89 2.58 8.97
CA SER A 20 -40.32 2.03 7.73
C SER A 20 -39.37 3.01 7.06
N ILE A 21 -39.71 4.30 7.03
CA ILE A 21 -38.82 5.36 6.53
C ILE A 21 -37.55 5.45 7.39
N ILE A 22 -37.69 5.45 8.71
CA ILE A 22 -36.56 5.48 9.64
C ILE A 22 -35.66 4.24 9.43
N ALA A 23 -36.25 3.06 9.25
CA ALA A 23 -35.49 1.84 8.98
C ALA A 23 -34.69 1.92 7.67
N LEU A 24 -35.29 2.45 6.59
CA LEU A 24 -34.59 2.67 5.32
C LEU A 24 -33.42 3.65 5.47
N ILE A 25 -33.63 4.75 6.19
CA ILE A 25 -32.58 5.73 6.49
C ILE A 25 -31.45 5.07 7.29
N ALA A 26 -31.77 4.29 8.31
CA ALA A 26 -30.78 3.57 9.11
C ALA A 26 -29.93 2.60 8.27
N VAL A 27 -30.55 1.89 7.31
CA VAL A 27 -29.82 1.01 6.38
C VAL A 27 -28.84 1.80 5.52
N VAL A 28 -29.25 2.96 4.98
CA VAL A 28 -28.36 3.81 4.17
C VAL A 28 -27.16 4.29 4.99
N PHE A 29 -27.40 4.77 6.22
CA PHE A 29 -26.32 5.18 7.12
C PHE A 29 -25.38 4.03 7.48
N ALA A 30 -25.91 2.84 7.75
CA ALA A 30 -25.09 1.66 8.04
C ALA A 30 -24.17 1.31 6.86
N VAL A 31 -24.68 1.34 5.63
CA VAL A 31 -23.86 1.10 4.42
C VAL A 31 -22.78 2.17 4.26
N GLN A 32 -23.11 3.44 4.50
CA GLN A 32 -22.13 4.53 4.42
C GLN A 32 -21.05 4.39 5.50
N GLN A 33 -21.43 4.05 6.73
CA GLN A 33 -20.50 3.83 7.83
C GLN A 33 -19.54 2.67 7.55
N ILE A 34 -20.03 1.57 6.97
CA ILE A 34 -19.18 0.43 6.58
C ILE A 34 -18.15 0.86 5.53
N LYS A 35 -18.55 1.66 4.53
CA LYS A 35 -17.62 2.16 3.50
C LYS A 35 -16.53 3.05 4.09
N VAL A 36 -16.91 4.00 4.96
CA VAL A 36 -15.95 4.87 5.64
C VAL A 36 -15.02 4.06 6.54
N SER A 37 -15.57 3.14 7.34
CA SER A 37 -14.79 2.27 8.22
C SER A 37 -13.76 1.43 7.46
N ARG A 38 -14.13 0.86 6.31
CA ARG A 38 -13.19 0.13 5.45
C ARG A 38 -12.08 1.03 4.91
N SER A 39 -12.44 2.22 4.43
CA SER A 39 -11.47 3.20 3.94
C SER A 39 -10.45 3.59 5.01
N THR A 40 -10.92 3.91 6.22
CA THR A 40 -10.06 4.23 7.36
C THR A 40 -9.20 3.05 7.78
N ALA A 41 -9.74 1.82 7.76
CA ALA A 41 -8.96 0.62 8.07
C ALA A 41 -7.82 0.40 7.07
N HIS A 42 -8.06 0.64 5.77
CA HIS A 42 -7.00 0.57 4.75
C HIS A 42 -5.91 1.60 4.99
N GLU A 43 -6.28 2.85 5.28
CA GLU A 43 -5.33 3.93 5.58
C GLU A 43 -4.47 3.63 6.82
N ILE A 44 -5.09 3.17 7.91
CA ILE A 44 -4.37 2.77 9.13
C ILE A 44 -3.39 1.63 8.83
N ASN A 45 -3.83 0.62 8.07
CA ASN A 45 -2.99 -0.50 7.70
C ASN A 45 -1.80 -0.06 6.83
N ALA A 46 -2.01 0.84 5.86
CA ALA A 46 -0.94 1.39 5.04
C ALA A 46 0.12 2.13 5.89
N ILE A 47 -0.32 2.97 6.83
CA ILE A 47 0.58 3.68 7.74
C ILE A 47 1.35 2.69 8.61
N GLN A 48 0.67 1.67 9.15
CA GLN A 48 1.30 0.67 9.99
C GLN A 48 2.38 -0.11 9.24
N VAL A 49 2.09 -0.61 8.04
CA VAL A 49 3.07 -1.36 7.22
C VAL A 49 4.25 -0.46 6.84
N TYR A 50 4.01 0.83 6.56
CA TYR A 50 5.10 1.78 6.32
C TYR A 50 5.99 1.96 7.57
N GLN A 51 5.39 2.09 8.75
CA GLN A 51 6.14 2.17 10.01
C GLN A 51 6.93 0.88 10.32
N GLU A 52 6.36 -0.29 10.02
CA GLU A 52 7.03 -1.58 10.16
C GLU A 52 8.24 -1.69 9.22
N TYR A 53 8.12 -1.22 7.98
CA TYR A 53 9.24 -1.13 7.06
C TYR A 53 10.34 -0.17 7.57
N LEU A 54 9.98 1.03 8.03
CA LEU A 54 10.95 1.97 8.61
C LEU A 54 11.67 1.39 9.82
N LYS A 55 10.95 0.65 10.67
CA LYS A 55 11.53 -0.09 11.78
C LYS A 55 12.53 -1.14 11.28
N ALA A 56 12.19 -1.88 10.22
CA ALA A 56 13.11 -2.84 9.60
C ALA A 56 14.37 -2.17 9.05
N CYS A 57 14.28 -0.97 8.48
CA CYS A 57 15.46 -0.17 8.07
C CYS A 57 16.37 0.16 9.26
N VAL A 58 15.79 0.50 10.41
CA VAL A 58 16.55 0.82 11.64
C VAL A 58 17.19 -0.43 12.24
N GLU A 59 16.47 -1.56 12.25
CA GLU A 59 16.97 -2.84 12.80
C GLU A 59 18.03 -3.48 11.91
N ARG A 60 17.96 -3.26 10.59
CA ARG A 60 18.85 -3.85 9.58
C ARG A 60 19.41 -2.78 8.64
N PRO A 61 20.21 -1.83 9.15
CA PRO A 61 20.66 -0.68 8.37
C PRO A 61 21.48 -1.06 7.13
N LYS A 62 22.15 -2.23 7.18
CA LYS A 62 22.92 -2.78 6.06
C LYS A 62 22.07 -3.11 4.82
N LEU A 63 20.76 -3.29 5.00
CA LEU A 63 19.83 -3.61 3.92
C LEU A 63 19.07 -2.38 3.43
N GLY A 64 19.23 -1.21 4.07
CA GLY A 64 18.36 -0.04 3.88
C GLY A 64 18.52 0.69 2.55
N CYS A 65 19.63 0.49 1.83
CA CYS A 65 19.83 0.94 0.46
C CYS A 65 20.85 0.05 -0.25
N TRP A 66 20.86 0.09 -1.58
CA TRP A 66 21.79 -0.69 -2.40
C TRP A 66 23.25 -0.36 -2.08
N GLU A 67 23.61 0.91 -1.97
CA GLU A 67 25.00 1.34 -1.81
C GLU A 67 25.60 0.85 -0.48
N ILE A 68 24.83 0.89 0.60
CA ILE A 68 25.27 0.39 1.91
C ILE A 68 25.40 -1.14 1.87
N PHE A 69 24.44 -1.83 1.25
CA PHE A 69 24.48 -3.28 1.10
C PHE A 69 25.73 -3.72 0.33
N ALA A 70 25.95 -3.12 -0.86
CA ALA A 70 27.07 -3.41 -1.73
C ALA A 70 28.41 -3.15 -1.04
N GLN A 71 28.54 -2.02 -0.33
CA GLN A 71 29.74 -1.69 0.43
C GLN A 71 30.02 -2.70 1.56
N TYR A 72 28.98 -3.13 2.27
CA TYR A 72 29.15 -3.99 3.46
C TYR A 72 29.49 -5.44 3.10
N TYR A 73 28.92 -5.95 2.00
CA TYR A 73 29.09 -7.34 1.56
C TYR A 73 29.99 -7.48 0.31
N GLU A 74 30.69 -6.41 -0.08
CA GLU A 74 31.70 -6.40 -1.14
C GLU A 74 31.17 -6.76 -2.54
N TYR A 75 29.97 -6.28 -2.90
CA TYR A 75 29.44 -6.37 -4.28
C TYR A 75 29.81 -5.11 -5.09
N GLU A 76 30.15 -5.27 -6.37
CA GLU A 76 30.46 -4.13 -7.24
C GLU A 76 29.25 -3.65 -8.03
N ALA A 77 28.34 -4.56 -8.41
CA ALA A 77 27.15 -4.27 -9.19
C ALA A 77 25.91 -5.11 -8.75
N PRO A 78 24.69 -4.58 -8.93
CA PRO A 78 23.48 -5.32 -8.56
C PRO A 78 23.20 -6.52 -9.47
N ALA A 79 23.79 -6.57 -10.68
CA ALA A 79 23.72 -7.73 -11.54
C ALA A 79 24.32 -8.98 -10.87
N GLU A 80 25.38 -8.81 -10.06
CA GLU A 80 26.07 -9.90 -9.35
C GLU A 80 25.15 -10.64 -8.37
N LEU A 81 24.11 -9.96 -7.85
CA LEU A 81 23.11 -10.59 -6.99
C LEU A 81 22.43 -11.76 -7.68
N PHE A 82 22.45 -11.81 -9.01
CA PHE A 82 21.71 -12.75 -9.82
C PHE A 82 22.58 -13.60 -10.76
N ASP A 83 23.90 -13.56 -10.60
CA ASP A 83 24.85 -14.32 -11.42
C ASP A 83 25.01 -15.78 -10.97
N SER A 84 24.53 -16.11 -9.76
CA SER A 84 24.55 -17.47 -9.20
C SER A 84 23.19 -18.15 -9.31
N ASP A 85 23.20 -19.46 -9.56
CA ASP A 85 22.01 -20.32 -9.47
C ASP A 85 21.53 -20.51 -8.02
N GLU A 86 22.41 -20.26 -7.04
CA GLU A 86 22.14 -20.38 -5.60
C GLU A 86 22.51 -19.06 -4.92
N TYR A 87 21.52 -18.41 -4.30
CA TYR A 87 21.75 -17.16 -3.57
C TYR A 87 22.40 -17.45 -2.23
N ASP A 88 23.40 -16.65 -1.85
CA ASP A 88 23.85 -16.66 -0.45
C ASP A 88 22.82 -15.98 0.47
N GLU A 89 22.91 -16.28 1.77
CA GLU A 89 21.97 -15.80 2.78
C GLU A 89 21.83 -14.26 2.82
N ASN A 90 22.89 -13.51 2.50
CA ASN A 90 22.85 -12.05 2.51
C ASN A 90 22.11 -11.50 1.30
N VAL A 91 22.34 -12.09 0.12
CA VAL A 91 21.59 -11.75 -1.10
C VAL A 91 20.11 -12.06 -0.89
N GLU A 92 19.77 -13.24 -0.39
CA GLU A 92 18.39 -13.59 -0.09
C GLU A 92 17.76 -12.59 0.88
N ALA A 93 18.44 -12.27 1.99
CA ALA A 93 17.94 -11.33 2.98
C ALA A 93 17.69 -9.93 2.37
N TYR A 94 18.56 -9.47 1.48
CA TYR A 94 18.40 -8.19 0.80
C TYR A 94 17.26 -8.21 -0.24
N LEU A 95 17.16 -9.26 -1.06
CA LEU A 95 16.05 -9.40 -2.02
C LEU A 95 14.70 -9.48 -1.30
N TRP A 96 14.63 -10.20 -0.17
CA TRP A 96 13.44 -10.22 0.68
C TRP A 96 13.11 -8.86 1.28
N PHE A 97 14.13 -8.08 1.65
CA PHE A 97 13.94 -6.72 2.15
C PHE A 97 13.37 -5.80 1.07
N VAL A 98 13.92 -5.84 -0.16
CA VAL A 98 13.41 -5.08 -1.30
C VAL A 98 11.97 -5.51 -1.65
N SER A 99 11.68 -6.81 -1.58
CA SER A 99 10.32 -7.35 -1.80
C SER A 99 9.32 -6.82 -0.78
N GLN A 100 9.69 -6.78 0.50
CA GLN A 100 8.86 -6.22 1.56
C GLN A 100 8.61 -4.71 1.34
N MET A 101 9.64 -3.97 0.93
CA MET A 101 9.50 -2.55 0.58
C MET A 101 8.50 -2.36 -0.57
N LEU A 102 8.61 -3.13 -1.66
CA LEU A 102 7.70 -3.04 -2.80
C LEU A 102 6.27 -3.44 -2.42
N GLN A 103 6.11 -4.48 -1.60
CA GLN A 103 4.81 -4.89 -1.07
C GLN A 103 4.18 -3.83 -0.17
N MET A 104 4.99 -3.13 0.63
CA MET A 104 4.55 -1.97 1.41
C MET A 104 4.09 -0.85 0.48
N CYS A 105 4.88 -0.52 -0.56
CA CYS A 105 4.50 0.49 -1.55
C CYS A 105 3.15 0.16 -2.20
N GLU A 106 2.92 -1.10 -2.57
CA GLU A 106 1.65 -1.58 -3.14
C GLU A 106 0.46 -1.29 -2.21
N LEU A 107 0.59 -1.61 -0.92
CA LEU A 107 -0.47 -1.41 0.09
C LEU A 107 -0.74 0.07 0.34
N VAL A 108 0.31 0.90 0.41
CA VAL A 108 0.19 2.35 0.57
C VAL A 108 -0.48 2.95 -0.67
N LEU A 109 -0.07 2.55 -1.87
CA LEU A 109 -0.63 3.05 -3.12
C LEU A 109 -2.10 2.67 -3.32
N ALA A 110 -2.53 1.51 -2.81
CA ALA A 110 -3.91 1.04 -2.85
C ALA A 110 -4.84 1.80 -1.88
N SER A 111 -4.28 2.45 -0.87
CA SER A 111 -5.04 3.19 0.13
C SER A 111 -5.26 4.64 -0.29
N PRO A 112 -6.33 5.33 0.18
CA PRO A 112 -6.42 6.78 0.08
C PRO A 112 -5.24 7.35 0.87
N HIS A 113 -4.29 7.98 0.19
CA HIS A 113 -3.09 8.52 0.82
C HIS A 113 -2.84 9.95 0.39
N SER A 114 -2.02 10.64 1.18
CA SER A 114 -1.58 11.98 0.91
C SER A 114 -0.41 11.97 -0.10
N LYS A 115 -0.21 13.06 -0.84
CA LYS A 115 0.89 13.17 -1.80
C LYS A 115 2.26 13.04 -1.13
N GLU A 116 2.34 13.38 0.15
CA GLU A 116 3.52 13.26 0.99
C GLU A 116 3.97 11.81 1.12
N LEU A 117 3.03 10.87 1.33
CA LEU A 117 3.36 9.44 1.39
C LEU A 117 3.89 8.95 0.05
N GLU A 118 3.29 9.37 -1.07
CA GLU A 118 3.77 9.00 -2.41
C GLU A 118 5.21 9.46 -2.64
N MET A 119 5.56 10.70 -2.23
CA MET A 119 6.94 11.18 -2.28
C MET A 119 7.89 10.34 -1.43
N SER A 120 7.46 9.92 -0.23
CA SER A 120 8.26 9.03 0.61
C SER A 120 8.51 7.69 -0.07
N LEU A 121 7.51 7.11 -0.76
CA LEU A 121 7.68 5.87 -1.52
C LEU A 121 8.70 6.05 -2.66
N LYS A 122 8.64 7.17 -3.39
CA LYS A 122 9.63 7.49 -4.44
C LYS A 122 11.05 7.49 -3.90
N VAL A 123 11.27 8.10 -2.73
CA VAL A 123 12.58 8.08 -2.06
C VAL A 123 13.02 6.66 -1.70
N GLN A 124 12.12 5.83 -1.15
CA GLN A 124 12.46 4.44 -0.80
C GLN A 124 12.80 3.60 -2.04
N ILE A 125 12.05 3.75 -3.13
CA ILE A 125 12.35 3.11 -4.41
C ILE A 125 13.71 3.59 -4.93
N GLY A 126 13.99 4.89 -4.83
CA GLY A 126 15.26 5.49 -5.25
C GLY A 126 16.49 4.89 -4.59
N TRP A 127 16.40 4.53 -3.30
CA TRP A 127 17.47 3.87 -2.54
C TRP A 127 17.80 2.45 -2.99
N HIS A 128 16.90 1.81 -3.74
CA HIS A 128 17.06 0.44 -4.24
C HIS A 128 16.98 0.37 -5.77
N LYS A 129 17.06 1.51 -6.45
CA LYS A 129 16.71 1.63 -7.88
C LYS A 129 17.53 0.68 -8.75
N GLU A 130 18.82 0.50 -8.51
CA GLU A 130 19.66 -0.34 -9.35
C GLU A 130 19.25 -1.81 -9.23
N THR A 131 19.03 -2.27 -7.99
CA THR A 131 18.47 -3.61 -7.73
C THR A 131 17.09 -3.76 -8.36
N ILE A 132 16.22 -2.75 -8.25
CA ILE A 132 14.87 -2.79 -8.81
C ILE A 132 14.91 -2.85 -10.34
N ILE A 133 15.84 -2.16 -11.01
CA ILE A 133 16.01 -2.24 -12.47
C ILE A 133 16.32 -3.68 -12.88
N GLU A 134 17.31 -4.30 -12.24
CA GLU A 134 17.68 -5.70 -12.51
C GLU A 134 16.50 -6.66 -12.26
N LEU A 135 15.73 -6.44 -11.20
CA LEU A 135 14.52 -7.20 -10.91
C LEU A 135 13.40 -6.95 -11.93
N TRP A 136 13.20 -5.72 -12.37
CA TRP A 136 12.13 -5.34 -13.30
C TRP A 136 12.38 -5.90 -14.71
N GLU A 137 13.63 -5.98 -15.14
CA GLU A 137 14.00 -6.55 -16.44
C GLU A 137 13.74 -8.06 -16.51
N ARG A 138 13.73 -8.73 -15.35
CA ARG A 138 13.25 -10.10 -15.19
C ARG A 138 11.72 -10.11 -15.17
N LYS A 139 11.13 -10.05 -16.36
CA LYS A 139 9.69 -9.82 -16.68
C LYS A 139 8.64 -10.34 -15.68
N SER A 140 8.86 -11.48 -15.00
CA SER A 140 7.92 -12.05 -14.03
C SER A 140 7.72 -11.17 -12.78
N TRP A 141 8.73 -10.40 -12.38
CA TRP A 141 8.64 -9.60 -11.16
C TRP A 141 7.71 -8.42 -11.30
N ALA A 142 7.92 -7.58 -12.32
CA ALA A 142 7.08 -6.40 -12.55
C ALA A 142 5.60 -6.79 -12.73
N GLU A 143 5.32 -7.92 -13.38
CA GLU A 143 3.96 -8.42 -13.63
C GLU A 143 3.19 -8.82 -12.38
N SER A 144 3.89 -9.11 -11.27
CA SER A 144 3.27 -9.46 -9.98
C SER A 144 2.66 -8.25 -9.24
N TYR A 145 3.01 -7.03 -9.65
CA TYR A 145 2.60 -5.79 -9.00
C TYR A 145 1.51 -5.04 -9.77
N SER A 146 0.76 -4.18 -9.07
CA SER A 146 -0.30 -3.41 -9.70
C SER A 146 0.25 -2.47 -10.77
N LYS A 147 -0.65 -2.04 -11.67
CA LYS A 147 -0.35 -1.00 -12.64
C LYS A 147 0.18 0.28 -11.95
N LYS A 148 -0.38 0.65 -10.80
CA LYS A 148 -0.03 1.88 -10.07
C LYS A 148 1.41 1.83 -9.55
N LEU A 149 1.82 0.73 -8.94
CA LEU A 149 3.21 0.57 -8.48
C LEU A 149 4.18 0.50 -9.67
N ARG A 150 3.83 -0.20 -10.75
CA ARG A 150 4.65 -0.23 -11.97
C ARG A 150 4.85 1.15 -12.58
N GLU A 151 3.81 1.98 -12.60
CA GLU A 151 3.90 3.37 -13.06
C GLU A 151 4.81 4.19 -12.16
N LEU A 152 4.67 4.07 -10.83
CA LEU A 152 5.53 4.77 -9.86
C LEU A 152 7.01 4.41 -10.04
N VAL A 153 7.32 3.11 -10.15
CA VAL A 153 8.70 2.63 -10.36
C VAL A 153 9.24 3.11 -11.71
N ALA A 154 8.44 3.06 -12.77
CA ALA A 154 8.86 3.55 -14.08
C ALA A 154 9.13 5.06 -14.09
N GLU A 155 8.29 5.85 -13.42
CA GLU A 155 8.50 7.30 -13.23
C GLU A 155 9.83 7.56 -12.52
N GLU A 156 10.08 6.86 -11.42
CA GLU A 156 11.28 7.06 -10.61
C GLU A 156 12.54 6.70 -11.39
N ILE A 157 12.58 5.52 -12.02
CA ILE A 157 13.69 5.08 -12.87
C ILE A 157 13.96 6.07 -14.02
N GLN A 158 12.90 6.60 -14.65
CA GLN A 158 13.06 7.59 -15.73
C GLN A 158 13.54 8.95 -15.23
N SER A 159 13.07 9.39 -14.06
CA SER A 159 13.46 10.68 -13.48
C SER A 159 14.97 10.72 -13.22
N LEU A 160 15.53 9.65 -12.68
CA LEU A 160 16.93 9.56 -12.32
C LEU A 160 17.85 9.44 -13.53
N LYS A 161 17.41 8.77 -14.61
CA LYS A 161 18.13 8.75 -15.90
C LYS A 161 18.30 10.15 -16.52
N LYS A 162 17.45 11.12 -16.19
CA LYS A 162 17.58 12.50 -16.66
C LYS A 162 18.64 13.30 -15.92
N PHE A 163 18.96 12.93 -14.67
CA PHE A 163 19.97 13.62 -13.85
C PHE A 163 21.38 13.03 -13.97
N ALA A 164 21.51 11.85 -14.58
CA ALA A 164 22.80 11.20 -14.84
C ALA A 164 23.45 11.60 -16.19
N LYS A 165 22.86 12.57 -16.91
CA LYS A 165 23.42 13.20 -18.13
C LYS A 165 23.92 14.59 -17.83
#